data_AF-A0A4D9EPX9-F1
#
_entry.id   AF-A0A4D9EPX9-F1
#
_cell.length_a   1.000
_cell.length_b   1.000
_cell.length_c   1.000
_cell.angle_alpha   90.00
_cell.angle_beta   90.00
_cell.angle_gamma   90.00
#
_symmetry.space_group_name_H-M   'P 1'
#
loop_
_entity.id
_entity.type
_entity.pdbx_description
1 polymer ?
#
loop_
_entity_poly.entity_id
_entity_poly.type
_entity_poly.pdbx_seq_one_letter_code
_entity_poly.pdbx_strand_id
1 'polypeptide(L)'
;MAFSVDHEHLYIMSEKQLTRMPVESCGQYETCSACLGSGDPHCGWCVLHNTCTRKERCERSSEPRRFASEMKQCVRLTVHPNNISVSQYNVLLVLETYNVPELSAGVNCTFEDLSEMDGLVVGNQIQCISPAAKEVPQIIMENGDHHIVQLQLKSKETGMTFASTSFVFYNCSVHNSCLSCVESPYRCHWCKYRHVCTHDPRSCSFQEGRVKLPEGYHTGWATDCAQDAPECSLPFRAATSLQP
;
A
#
# COMPACT_ATOMS: atom_id res chain seq x y z
N MET A 1 -13.49 -1.13 46.97
CA MET A 1 -12.61 -1.33 45.80
C MET A 1 -11.16 -1.31 46.28
N ALA A 2 -10.30 -2.16 45.75
CA ALA A 2 -8.88 -2.22 46.13
C ALA A 2 -8.03 -2.64 44.92
N PHE A 3 -6.82 -2.09 44.82
CA PHE A 3 -5.86 -2.51 43.79
C PHE A 3 -5.13 -3.79 44.21
N SER A 4 -4.69 -4.57 43.23
CA SER A 4 -3.72 -5.64 43.42
C SER A 4 -2.36 -5.09 43.85
N VAL A 5 -1.50 -5.94 44.42
CA VAL A 5 -0.15 -5.53 44.90
C VAL A 5 0.70 -4.99 43.75
N ASP A 6 0.57 -5.58 42.56
CA ASP A 6 1.23 -5.17 41.32
C ASP A 6 0.54 -4.01 40.59
N HIS A 7 -0.60 -3.51 41.11
CA HIS A 7 -1.40 -2.44 40.49
C HIS A 7 -1.88 -2.76 39.05
N GLU A 8 -1.96 -4.04 38.68
CA GLU A 8 -2.48 -4.47 37.37
C GLU A 8 -4.00 -4.66 37.36
N HIS A 9 -4.61 -4.91 38.51
CA HIS A 9 -6.02 -5.23 38.63
C HIS A 9 -6.70 -4.40 39.72
N LEU A 10 -7.94 -4.01 39.45
CA LEU A 10 -8.87 -3.40 40.40
C LEU A 10 -9.92 -4.45 40.81
N TYR A 11 -9.97 -4.75 42.10
CA TYR A 11 -11.01 -5.60 42.68
C TYR A 11 -12.20 -4.74 43.09
N ILE A 12 -13.34 -5.00 42.44
CA ILE A 12 -14.61 -4.31 42.69
C ILE A 12 -15.59 -5.32 43.26
N MET A 13 -16.19 -4.98 44.40
CA MET A 13 -17.13 -5.84 45.10
C MET A 13 -18.55 -5.29 44.96
N SER A 14 -19.48 -6.16 44.55
CA SER A 14 -20.93 -5.96 44.58
C SER A 14 -21.54 -6.76 45.74
N GLU A 15 -22.85 -6.64 45.98
CA GLU A 15 -23.53 -7.42 47.04
C GLU A 15 -23.35 -8.94 46.92
N LYS A 16 -23.19 -9.47 45.69
CA LYS A 16 -23.18 -10.92 45.44
C LYS A 16 -21.89 -11.44 44.82
N GLN A 17 -21.02 -10.56 44.32
CA GLN A 17 -19.88 -10.95 43.49
C GLN A 17 -18.69 -10.02 43.67
N LEU A 18 -17.49 -10.59 43.62
CA LEU A 18 -16.22 -9.87 43.52
C LEU A 18 -15.68 -10.00 42.10
N THR A 19 -15.55 -8.88 41.40
CA THR A 19 -15.03 -8.82 40.02
C THR A 19 -13.60 -8.29 40.03
N ARG A 20 -12.69 -9.01 39.38
CA ARG A 20 -11.32 -8.55 39.13
C ARG A 20 -11.26 -7.93 37.74
N MET A 21 -11.09 -6.61 37.68
CA MET A 21 -11.03 -5.86 36.43
C MET A 21 -9.59 -5.44 36.14
N PRO A 22 -9.04 -5.64 34.93
CA PRO A 22 -7.72 -5.12 34.60
C PRO A 22 -7.75 -3.58 34.62
N VAL A 23 -6.67 -2.95 35.08
CA VAL A 23 -6.56 -1.48 35.13
C VAL A 23 -6.51 -0.88 33.73
N GLU A 24 -5.88 -1.59 32.80
CA GLU A 24 -5.79 -1.19 31.39
C GLU A 24 -6.24 -2.29 30.44
N SER A 25 -6.75 -1.89 29.29
CA SER A 25 -7.09 -2.78 28.18
C SER A 25 -6.47 -2.30 26.86
N CYS A 26 -5.20 -1.87 26.90
CA CYS A 26 -4.50 -1.29 25.74
C CYS A 26 -4.51 -2.20 24.51
N GLY A 27 -4.47 -3.52 24.69
CA GLY A 27 -4.46 -4.51 23.61
C GLY A 27 -5.70 -4.49 22.71
N GLN A 28 -6.76 -3.75 23.06
CA GLN A 28 -7.93 -3.53 22.19
C GLN A 28 -7.63 -2.63 20.98
N TYR A 29 -6.53 -1.89 21.00
CA TYR A 29 -6.15 -0.97 19.92
C TYR A 29 -5.13 -1.62 18.98
N GLU A 30 -5.57 -1.89 17.75
CA GLU A 30 -4.76 -2.57 16.72
C GLU A 30 -3.84 -1.63 15.93
N THR A 31 -3.98 -0.31 16.08
CA THR A 31 -3.17 0.68 15.34
C THR A 31 -2.57 1.72 16.27
N CYS A 32 -1.39 2.22 15.93
CA CYS A 32 -0.70 3.27 16.70
C CYS A 32 -1.58 4.52 16.89
N SER A 33 -2.31 4.93 15.83
CA SER A 33 -3.23 6.07 15.88
C SER A 33 -4.40 5.85 16.82
N ALA A 34 -4.98 4.63 16.87
CA ALA A 34 -6.06 4.32 17.80
C ALA A 34 -5.56 4.21 19.25
N CYS A 35 -4.40 3.57 19.45
CA CYS A 35 -3.76 3.41 20.74
C CYS A 35 -3.48 4.76 21.41
N LEU A 36 -2.76 5.65 20.71
CA LEU A 36 -2.37 6.96 21.22
C LEU A 36 -3.48 8.01 21.09
N GLY A 37 -4.54 7.70 20.33
CA GLY A 37 -5.77 8.50 20.24
C GLY A 37 -6.82 8.18 21.29
N SER A 38 -6.66 7.10 22.04
CA SER A 38 -7.53 6.75 23.16
C SER A 38 -7.47 7.77 24.30
N GLY A 39 -6.32 8.44 24.46
CA GLY A 39 -6.04 9.32 25.59
C GLY A 39 -5.77 8.57 26.91
N ASP A 40 -5.64 7.24 26.90
CA ASP A 40 -5.29 6.47 28.09
C ASP A 40 -3.80 6.66 28.43
N PRO A 41 -3.46 7.22 29.62
CA PRO A 41 -2.09 7.49 30.01
C PRO A 41 -1.25 6.22 30.25
N HIS A 42 -1.88 5.05 30.42
CA HIS A 42 -1.16 3.79 30.60
C HIS A 42 -0.75 3.17 29.25
N CYS A 43 -1.40 3.56 28.16
CA CYS A 43 -1.21 2.95 26.86
C CYS A 43 -0.13 3.68 26.04
N GLY A 44 0.73 2.88 25.41
CA GLY A 44 1.60 3.35 24.35
C GLY A 44 1.85 2.27 23.32
N TRP A 45 2.51 2.63 22.24
CA TRP A 45 2.71 1.75 21.11
C TRP A 45 4.11 1.13 21.13
N CYS A 46 4.17 -0.20 21.24
CA CYS A 46 5.41 -0.94 21.18
C CYS A 46 5.76 -1.20 19.71
N VAL A 47 6.69 -0.41 19.16
CA VAL A 47 6.87 -0.25 17.71
C VAL A 47 7.15 -1.59 17.01
N LEU A 48 8.20 -2.32 17.40
CA LEU A 48 8.57 -3.57 16.72
C LEU A 48 7.66 -4.77 17.01
N HIS A 49 6.82 -4.67 18.04
CA HIS A 49 5.84 -5.70 18.39
C HIS A 49 4.45 -5.40 17.82
N ASN A 50 4.28 -4.23 17.18
CA ASN A 50 3.05 -3.82 16.52
C ASN A 50 1.81 -3.93 17.41
N THR A 51 1.96 -3.54 18.68
CA THR A 51 0.92 -3.74 19.69
C THR A 51 0.86 -2.56 20.67
N CYS A 52 -0.34 -2.28 21.15
CA CYS A 52 -0.60 -1.26 22.16
C CYS A 52 -0.52 -1.86 23.55
N THR A 53 0.49 -1.46 24.32
CA THR A 53 0.79 -2.03 25.65
C THR A 53 1.31 -0.97 26.61
N ARG A 54 1.43 -1.33 27.88
CA ARG A 54 2.14 -0.52 28.88
C ARG A 54 3.63 -0.52 28.60
N LYS A 55 4.30 0.58 28.96
CA LYS A 55 5.76 0.73 28.81
C LYS A 55 6.55 -0.43 29.43
N GLU A 56 6.10 -0.94 30.57
CA GLU A 56 6.73 -2.05 31.30
C GLU A 56 6.58 -3.41 30.61
N ARG A 57 5.52 -3.59 29.80
CA ARG A 57 5.28 -4.82 29.03
C ARG A 57 5.92 -4.80 27.63
N CYS A 58 6.41 -3.65 27.17
CA CYS A 58 7.12 -3.54 25.91
C CYS A 58 8.60 -3.83 26.12
N GLU A 59 9.10 -4.89 25.49
CA GLU A 59 10.51 -5.26 25.59
C GLU A 59 11.42 -4.16 25.05
N ARG A 60 12.51 -3.86 25.78
CA ARG A 60 13.49 -2.81 25.43
C ARG A 60 12.87 -1.41 25.27
N SER A 61 11.76 -1.11 25.94
CA SER A 61 11.06 0.18 25.84
C SER A 61 11.89 1.41 26.27
N SER A 62 13.02 1.21 26.95
CA SER A 62 13.98 2.27 27.32
C SER A 62 14.82 2.78 26.15
N GLU A 63 14.92 2.04 25.05
CA GLU A 63 15.69 2.42 23.88
C GLU A 63 14.98 3.47 23.03
N PRO A 64 15.75 4.29 22.27
CA PRO A 64 15.17 5.35 21.46
C PRO A 64 14.22 4.77 20.40
N ARG A 65 13.01 5.35 20.31
CA ARG A 65 11.99 5.02 19.30
C ARG A 65 11.43 3.58 19.38
N ARG A 66 11.72 2.80 20.42
CA ARG A 66 11.08 1.49 20.66
C ARG A 66 9.63 1.61 21.14
N PHE A 67 9.36 2.64 21.95
CA PHE A 67 8.05 2.88 22.53
C PHE A 67 7.57 4.28 22.18
N ALA A 68 6.40 4.39 21.55
CA ALA A 68 5.78 5.65 21.21
C ALA A 68 4.70 6.00 22.24
N SER A 69 4.75 7.22 22.75
CA SER A 69 3.79 7.78 23.72
C SER A 69 2.95 8.91 23.13
N GLU A 70 3.37 9.47 22.00
CA GLU A 70 2.63 10.51 21.28
C GLU A 70 2.32 10.09 19.84
N MET A 71 1.20 10.54 19.28
CA MET A 71 0.84 10.25 17.89
C MET A 71 1.93 10.64 16.87
N LYS A 72 2.71 11.69 17.17
CA LYS A 72 3.81 12.15 16.31
C LYS A 72 4.95 11.14 16.20
N GLN A 73 5.03 10.21 17.15
CA GLN A 73 6.03 9.14 17.21
C GLN A 73 5.55 7.84 16.53
N CYS A 74 4.33 7.80 15.98
CA CYS A 74 3.90 6.67 15.16
C CYS A 74 4.80 6.54 13.92
N VAL A 75 5.04 5.29 13.53
CA VAL A 75 5.86 4.97 12.35
C VAL A 75 5.17 5.49 11.10
N ARG A 76 5.96 6.08 10.20
CA ARG A 76 5.52 6.44 8.85
C ARG A 76 6.40 5.73 7.84
N LEU A 77 5.76 5.12 6.85
CA LEU A 77 6.39 4.34 5.80
C LEU A 77 5.96 4.88 4.44
N THR A 78 6.93 5.31 3.64
CA THR A 78 6.71 5.73 2.25
C THR A 78 7.60 4.90 1.34
N VAL A 79 7.09 4.57 0.14
CA VAL A 79 7.76 3.69 -0.81
C VAL A 79 7.91 4.37 -2.17
N HIS A 80 9.09 4.25 -2.77
CA HIS A 80 9.43 4.80 -4.07
C HIS A 80 10.10 3.74 -4.96
N PRO A 81 9.54 3.43 -6.14
CA PRO A 81 8.22 3.85 -6.64
C PRO A 81 7.06 3.23 -5.83
N ASN A 82 5.90 3.88 -5.79
CA ASN A 82 4.70 3.38 -5.09
C ASN A 82 3.79 2.49 -5.95
N ASN A 83 4.13 2.35 -7.23
CA ASN A 83 3.45 1.49 -8.18
C ASN A 83 4.44 0.86 -9.15
N ILE A 84 4.14 -0.35 -9.61
CA ILE A 84 4.87 -1.03 -10.68
C ILE A 84 3.89 -1.81 -11.56
N SER A 85 4.27 -2.00 -12.82
CA SER A 85 3.51 -2.89 -13.69
C SER A 85 3.73 -4.35 -13.29
N VAL A 86 2.71 -5.18 -13.42
CA VAL A 86 2.76 -6.63 -13.15
C VAL A 86 3.78 -7.36 -14.04
N SER A 87 4.15 -6.76 -15.17
CA SER A 87 5.18 -7.29 -16.08
C SER A 87 6.60 -6.90 -15.68
N GLN A 88 6.76 -5.94 -14.76
CA GLN A 88 8.04 -5.55 -14.21
C GLN A 88 8.37 -6.45 -13.01
N TYR A 89 9.60 -6.95 -12.97
CA TYR A 89 10.11 -7.80 -11.91
C TYR A 89 11.49 -7.33 -11.50
N ASN A 90 11.91 -7.69 -10.29
CA ASN A 90 13.20 -7.30 -9.70
C ASN A 90 13.42 -5.77 -9.69
N VAL A 91 12.36 -5.00 -9.48
CA VAL A 91 12.46 -3.55 -9.35
C VAL A 91 12.96 -3.22 -7.96
N LEU A 92 13.98 -2.36 -7.87
CA LEU A 92 14.47 -1.85 -6.60
C LEU A 92 13.46 -0.84 -6.02
N LEU A 93 12.92 -1.17 -4.86
CA LEU A 93 12.03 -0.32 -4.07
C LEU A 93 12.83 0.32 -2.93
N VAL A 94 12.76 1.65 -2.85
CA VAL A 94 13.35 2.42 -1.76
C VAL A 94 12.23 2.80 -0.79
N LEU A 95 12.30 2.27 0.42
CA LEU A 95 11.37 2.59 1.50
C LEU A 95 12.01 3.59 2.45
N GLU A 96 11.37 4.73 2.63
CA GLU A 96 11.75 5.73 3.62
C GLU A 96 10.90 5.55 4.87
N THR A 97 11.60 5.50 6.01
CA THR A 97 10.96 5.21 7.29
C THR A 97 11.24 6.30 8.31
N TYR A 98 10.22 6.67 9.08
CA TYR A 98 10.31 7.70 10.13
C TYR A 98 9.83 7.14 11.46
N ASN A 99 10.44 7.60 12.56
CA ASN A 99 10.17 7.16 13.94
C ASN A 99 10.39 5.66 14.20
N VAL A 100 11.29 5.03 13.46
CA VAL A 100 11.65 3.62 13.64
C VAL A 100 12.85 3.49 14.59
N PRO A 101 12.89 2.48 15.47
CA PRO A 101 14.09 2.16 16.24
C PRO A 101 15.22 1.67 15.33
N GLU A 102 16.39 1.41 15.92
CA GLU A 102 17.52 0.86 15.18
C GLU A 102 17.21 -0.56 14.67
N LEU A 103 17.39 -0.77 13.36
CA LEU A 103 17.05 -2.00 12.65
C LEU A 103 18.30 -2.85 12.34
N SER A 104 19.25 -2.92 13.28
CA SER A 104 20.53 -3.63 13.09
C SER A 104 20.38 -5.15 12.95
N ALA A 105 19.30 -5.73 13.49
CA ALA A 105 18.95 -7.15 13.29
C ALA A 105 18.54 -7.48 11.84
N GLY A 106 18.20 -6.46 11.04
CA GLY A 106 17.68 -6.62 9.68
C GLY A 106 16.16 -6.64 9.60
N VAL A 107 15.66 -6.47 8.38
CA VAL A 107 14.22 -6.34 8.08
C VAL A 107 13.89 -7.11 6.81
N ASN A 108 12.69 -7.69 6.77
CA ASN A 108 12.12 -8.28 5.58
C ASN A 108 10.96 -7.42 5.07
N CYS A 109 10.86 -7.30 3.75
CA CYS A 109 9.72 -6.71 3.07
C CYS A 109 8.73 -7.82 2.70
N THR A 110 7.54 -7.78 3.28
CA THR A 110 6.46 -8.74 3.00
C THR A 110 5.36 -8.06 2.20
N PHE A 111 5.01 -8.61 1.05
CA PHE A 111 3.89 -8.14 0.25
C PHE A 111 2.66 -8.98 0.63
N GLU A 112 1.92 -8.52 1.64
CA GLU A 112 0.85 -9.31 2.28
C GLU A 112 1.34 -10.75 2.59
N ASP A 113 0.59 -11.77 2.15
CA ASP A 113 0.94 -13.19 2.28
C ASP A 113 1.59 -13.76 1.01
N LEU A 114 1.94 -12.92 0.04
CA LEU A 114 2.37 -13.35 -1.30
C LEU A 114 3.86 -13.69 -1.36
N SER A 115 4.68 -12.84 -0.77
CA SER A 115 6.13 -12.95 -0.88
C SER A 115 6.84 -12.21 0.27
N GLU A 116 7.99 -12.75 0.67
CA GLU A 116 8.87 -12.17 1.68
C GLU A 116 10.27 -12.03 1.08
N MET A 117 10.80 -10.80 1.03
CA MET A 117 12.10 -10.47 0.44
C MET A 117 12.99 -9.85 1.51
N ASP A 118 14.29 -10.15 1.46
CA ASP A 118 15.28 -9.53 2.36
C ASP A 118 15.41 -8.03 2.05
N GLY A 119 15.34 -7.20 3.10
CA GLY A 119 15.54 -5.75 3.02
C GLY A 119 16.94 -5.35 3.47
N LEU A 120 17.65 -4.60 2.64
CA LEU A 120 18.94 -4.01 2.97
C LEU A 120 18.74 -2.64 3.63
N VAL A 121 19.15 -2.50 4.88
CA VAL A 121 19.06 -1.24 5.64
C VAL A 121 20.27 -0.37 5.33
N VAL A 122 20.04 0.80 4.74
CA VAL A 122 21.07 1.81 4.40
C VAL A 122 20.69 3.13 5.07
N GLY A 123 21.21 3.38 6.27
CA GLY A 123 20.83 4.57 7.05
C GLY A 123 19.36 4.54 7.47
N ASN A 124 18.58 5.54 7.02
CA ASN A 124 17.13 5.61 7.27
C ASN A 124 16.27 5.03 6.13
N GLN A 125 16.91 4.47 5.10
CA GLN A 125 16.24 3.88 3.94
C GLN A 125 16.39 2.36 3.97
N ILE A 126 15.35 1.67 3.51
CA ILE A 126 15.34 0.22 3.36
C ILE A 126 15.17 -0.08 1.87
N GLN A 127 16.10 -0.84 1.30
CA GLN A 127 16.06 -1.25 -0.09
C GLN A 127 15.55 -2.67 -0.18
N CYS A 128 14.45 -2.86 -0.91
CA CYS A 128 13.82 -4.15 -1.14
C CYS A 128 13.63 -4.38 -2.64
N ILE A 129 13.51 -5.63 -3.04
CA ILE A 129 13.27 -6.02 -4.43
C ILE A 129 11.80 -6.42 -4.56
N SER A 130 11.14 -5.98 -5.64
CA SER A 130 9.77 -6.40 -5.94
C SER A 130 9.70 -7.90 -6.25
N PRO A 131 8.60 -8.60 -5.90
CA PRO A 131 8.46 -10.03 -6.19
C PRO A 131 8.55 -10.36 -7.67
N ALA A 132 8.85 -11.63 -7.97
CA ALA A 132 8.94 -12.09 -9.35
C ALA A 132 7.54 -12.15 -10.00
N ALA A 133 7.46 -11.93 -11.31
CA ALA A 133 6.19 -11.95 -12.06
C ALA A 133 5.39 -13.27 -11.96
N LYS A 134 6.03 -14.38 -11.52
CA LYS A 134 5.37 -15.67 -11.26
C LYS A 134 4.68 -15.75 -9.89
N GLU A 135 5.10 -14.90 -8.96
CA GLU A 135 4.64 -14.84 -7.56
C GLU A 135 3.64 -13.70 -7.34
N VAL A 136 3.63 -12.69 -8.22
CA VAL A 136 2.54 -11.73 -8.29
C VAL A 136 1.28 -12.51 -8.65
N PRO A 137 0.25 -12.56 -7.78
CA PRO A 137 -0.85 -13.47 -7.94
C PRO A 137 -1.55 -13.26 -9.28
N GLN A 138 -1.86 -14.35 -9.96
CA GLN A 138 -2.75 -14.36 -11.14
C GLN A 138 -4.15 -13.79 -10.82
N ILE A 139 -4.46 -13.47 -9.56
CA ILE A 139 -5.71 -12.84 -9.09
C ILE A 139 -5.97 -11.48 -9.78
N ILE A 140 -4.95 -10.84 -10.36
CA ILE A 140 -5.13 -9.67 -11.26
C ILE A 140 -6.07 -10.00 -12.44
N MET A 141 -6.25 -11.29 -12.77
CA MET A 141 -6.95 -11.74 -13.97
C MET A 141 -8.49 -11.68 -13.90
N GLU A 142 -9.12 -11.45 -12.74
CA GLU A 142 -10.59 -11.48 -12.73
C GLU A 142 -11.27 -10.16 -13.11
N ASN A 143 -10.91 -8.97 -12.58
CA ASN A 143 -11.74 -7.77 -12.81
C ASN A 143 -11.08 -6.36 -12.70
N GLY A 144 -9.75 -6.23 -12.57
CA GLY A 144 -9.11 -4.94 -12.24
C GLY A 144 -7.95 -4.52 -13.15
N ASP A 145 -7.90 -3.24 -13.52
CA ASP A 145 -6.74 -2.58 -14.12
C ASP A 145 -5.57 -2.44 -13.12
N HIS A 146 -5.88 -2.48 -11.82
CA HIS A 146 -4.91 -2.45 -10.72
C HIS A 146 -5.33 -3.28 -9.51
N HIS A 147 -4.34 -3.61 -8.68
CA HIS A 147 -4.50 -4.28 -7.40
C HIS A 147 -3.65 -3.56 -6.35
N ILE A 148 -4.26 -3.21 -5.22
CA ILE A 148 -3.59 -2.57 -4.09
C ILE A 148 -3.23 -3.66 -3.08
N VAL A 149 -1.95 -3.83 -2.78
CA VAL A 149 -1.46 -4.71 -1.72
C VAL A 149 -0.89 -3.91 -0.56
N GLN A 150 -0.95 -4.47 0.64
CA GLN A 150 -0.23 -3.94 1.79
C GLN A 150 1.22 -4.42 1.80
N LEU A 151 2.16 -3.52 1.45
CA LEU A 151 3.59 -3.74 1.65
C LEU A 151 3.91 -3.50 3.14
N GLN A 152 4.36 -4.56 3.81
CA GLN A 152 4.66 -4.56 5.23
C GLN A 152 6.16 -4.75 5.48
N LEU A 153 6.65 -4.16 6.57
CA LEU A 153 8.00 -4.37 7.07
C LEU A 153 7.98 -5.28 8.29
N LYS A 154 8.71 -6.38 8.22
CA LYS A 154 8.84 -7.38 9.27
C LYS A 154 10.22 -7.32 9.90
N SER A 155 10.26 -7.12 11.22
CA SER A 155 11.52 -7.07 11.96
C SER A 155 12.08 -8.48 12.13
N LYS A 156 13.39 -8.68 11.85
CA LYS A 156 14.06 -9.96 12.13
C LYS A 156 14.26 -10.21 13.63
N GLU A 157 14.20 -9.16 14.45
CA GLU A 157 14.34 -9.28 15.91
C GLU A 157 13.10 -9.88 16.56
N THR A 158 11.91 -9.40 16.20
CA THR A 158 10.64 -9.82 16.80
C THR A 158 9.87 -10.82 15.94
N GLY A 159 10.19 -10.91 14.64
CA GLY A 159 9.44 -11.70 13.67
C GLY A 159 8.07 -11.11 13.31
N MET A 160 7.73 -9.91 13.80
CA MET A 160 6.44 -9.27 13.59
C MET A 160 6.52 -8.14 12.56
N THR A 161 5.41 -7.89 11.86
CA THR A 161 5.25 -6.73 10.97
C THR A 161 4.95 -5.48 11.80
N PHE A 162 5.67 -4.39 11.58
CA PHE A 162 5.56 -3.17 12.42
C PHE A 162 5.13 -1.91 11.66
N ALA A 163 5.20 -1.95 10.33
CA ALA A 163 4.81 -0.85 9.46
C ALA A 163 4.19 -1.41 8.18
N SER A 164 3.23 -0.69 7.63
CA SER A 164 2.58 -1.01 6.37
C SER A 164 2.40 0.23 5.51
N THR A 165 2.36 0.03 4.19
CA THR A 165 2.04 1.06 3.22
C THR A 165 1.33 0.42 2.02
N SER A 166 0.44 1.18 1.37
CA SER A 166 -0.24 0.71 0.18
C SER A 166 0.71 0.72 -1.01
N PHE A 167 0.81 -0.41 -1.70
CA PHE A 167 1.61 -0.57 -2.91
C PHE A 167 0.73 -1.07 -4.05
N VAL A 168 0.90 -0.52 -5.25
CA VAL A 168 -0.03 -0.79 -6.36
C VAL A 168 0.65 -1.57 -7.47
N PHE A 169 0.05 -2.70 -7.84
CA PHE A 169 0.36 -3.44 -9.06
C PHE A 169 -0.68 -3.10 -10.13
N TYR A 170 -0.24 -2.62 -11.30
CA TYR A 170 -1.15 -2.30 -12.40
C TYR A 170 -0.83 -3.12 -13.66
N ASN A 171 -1.87 -3.41 -14.46
CA ASN A 171 -1.73 -4.17 -15.68
C ASN A 171 -2.34 -3.44 -16.87
N CYS A 172 -1.49 -2.73 -17.62
CA CYS A 172 -1.90 -2.05 -18.84
C CYS A 172 -2.52 -3.01 -19.87
N SER A 173 -2.08 -4.28 -19.92
CA SER A 173 -2.52 -5.25 -20.94
C SER A 173 -4.01 -5.64 -20.82
N VAL A 174 -4.67 -5.28 -19.72
CA VAL A 174 -6.12 -5.51 -19.53
C VAL A 174 -6.95 -4.54 -20.39
N HIS A 175 -6.40 -3.37 -20.72
CA HIS A 175 -7.10 -2.38 -21.54
C HIS A 175 -7.13 -2.81 -23.01
N ASN A 176 -8.33 -3.06 -23.52
CA ASN A 176 -8.59 -3.52 -24.89
C ASN A 176 -8.89 -2.38 -25.89
N SER A 177 -8.95 -1.14 -25.42
CA SER A 177 -9.24 0.03 -26.27
C SER A 177 -8.27 1.18 -25.99
N CYS A 178 -7.98 1.97 -27.02
CA CYS A 178 -7.11 3.14 -26.93
C CYS A 178 -7.57 4.07 -25.79
N LEU A 179 -8.87 4.38 -25.75
CA LEU A 179 -9.45 5.28 -24.75
C LEU A 179 -9.20 4.77 -23.33
N SER A 180 -9.57 3.52 -23.02
CA SER A 180 -9.35 2.95 -21.68
C SER A 180 -7.87 2.88 -21.28
N CYS A 181 -6.97 2.65 -22.24
CA CYS A 181 -5.54 2.58 -22.01
C CYS A 181 -4.95 3.95 -21.64
N VAL A 182 -5.33 5.00 -22.37
CA VAL A 182 -4.79 6.34 -22.13
C VAL A 182 -5.46 7.03 -20.95
N GLU A 183 -6.75 6.79 -20.70
CA GLU A 183 -7.50 7.33 -19.56
C GLU A 183 -7.12 6.66 -18.23
N SER A 184 -6.35 5.57 -18.28
CA SER A 184 -5.81 4.92 -17.09
C SER A 184 -5.04 5.93 -16.23
N PRO A 185 -5.23 5.92 -14.89
CA PRO A 185 -4.45 6.78 -13.99
C PRO A 185 -2.97 6.37 -13.92
N TYR A 186 -2.61 5.21 -14.51
CA TYR A 186 -1.26 4.70 -14.58
C TYR A 186 -0.57 5.10 -15.89
N ARG A 187 0.78 5.05 -15.91
CA ARG A 187 1.59 5.39 -17.08
C ARG A 187 1.55 4.29 -18.14
N CYS A 188 0.39 4.10 -18.75
CA CYS A 188 0.17 3.18 -19.86
C CYS A 188 0.28 3.90 -21.21
N HIS A 189 0.60 3.12 -22.25
CA HIS A 189 0.77 3.58 -23.63
C HIS A 189 -0.01 2.67 -24.57
N TRP A 190 -0.77 3.25 -25.50
CA TRP A 190 -1.42 2.48 -26.55
C TRP A 190 -0.51 2.36 -27.78
N CYS A 191 -0.29 1.13 -28.23
CA CYS A 191 0.43 0.85 -29.48
C CYS A 191 -0.57 0.73 -30.64
N LYS A 192 -0.78 1.82 -31.39
CA LYS A 192 -1.76 1.92 -32.50
C LYS A 192 -1.72 0.71 -33.46
N TYR A 193 -0.54 0.37 -33.97
CA TYR A 193 -0.39 -0.70 -34.97
C TYR A 193 -0.49 -2.13 -34.43
N ARG A 194 -0.34 -2.31 -33.11
CA ARG A 194 -0.45 -3.64 -32.48
C ARG A 194 -1.82 -3.83 -31.82
N HIS A 195 -2.62 -2.77 -31.71
CA HIS A 195 -3.88 -2.74 -30.97
C HIS A 195 -3.73 -3.32 -29.55
N VAL A 196 -2.65 -2.97 -28.86
CA VAL A 196 -2.38 -3.39 -27.47
C VAL A 196 -1.98 -2.22 -26.60
N CYS A 197 -2.39 -2.27 -25.34
CA CYS A 197 -1.94 -1.37 -24.30
C CYS A 197 -0.72 -1.96 -23.56
N THR A 198 0.29 -1.14 -23.30
CA THR A 198 1.56 -1.57 -22.70
C THR A 198 2.08 -0.53 -21.71
N HIS A 199 2.84 -0.97 -20.71
CA HIS A 199 3.55 -0.07 -19.79
C HIS A 199 4.91 0.39 -20.38
N ASP A 200 5.47 -0.37 -21.34
CA ASP A 200 6.76 -0.05 -21.96
C ASP A 200 6.55 0.45 -23.40
N PRO A 201 6.79 1.75 -23.70
CA PRO A 201 6.64 2.30 -25.04
C PRO A 201 7.61 1.69 -26.07
N ARG A 202 8.69 1.03 -25.62
CA ARG A 202 9.64 0.34 -26.51
C ARG A 202 9.06 -0.92 -27.13
N SER A 203 8.00 -1.48 -26.54
CA SER A 203 7.31 -2.66 -27.08
C SER A 203 6.39 -2.37 -28.28
N CYS A 204 6.13 -1.08 -28.57
CA CYS A 204 5.42 -0.65 -29.77
C CYS A 204 6.33 -0.71 -31.01
N SER A 205 5.76 -1.10 -32.15
CA SER A 205 6.50 -1.30 -33.41
C SER A 205 7.20 -0.04 -33.95
N PHE A 206 6.61 1.15 -33.75
CA PHE A 206 7.11 2.42 -34.24
C PHE A 206 6.92 3.53 -33.19
N GLN A 207 7.72 4.60 -33.28
CA GLN A 207 7.60 5.72 -32.35
C GLN A 207 6.33 6.53 -32.60
N GLU A 208 5.91 6.67 -33.86
CA GLU A 208 4.69 7.37 -34.27
C GLU A 208 3.39 6.64 -33.86
N GLY A 209 3.49 5.35 -33.51
CA GLY A 209 2.36 4.54 -33.07
C GLY A 209 2.06 4.62 -31.56
N ARG A 210 2.76 5.48 -30.82
CA ARG A 210 2.65 5.59 -29.36
C ARG A 210 1.67 6.69 -28.97
N VAL A 211 0.51 6.32 -28.43
CA VAL A 211 -0.48 7.29 -27.95
C VAL A 211 -0.41 7.39 -26.43
N LYS A 212 -0.43 8.62 -25.92
CA LYS A 212 -0.56 8.96 -24.49
C LYS A 212 -1.45 10.20 -24.34
N LEU A 213 -2.18 10.31 -23.23
CA LEU A 213 -2.83 11.56 -22.85
C LEU A 213 -1.76 12.60 -22.45
N PRO A 214 -1.88 13.87 -22.88
CA PRO A 214 -1.04 14.94 -22.37
C PRO A 214 -1.32 15.19 -20.88
N GLU A 215 -0.26 15.33 -20.08
CA GLU A 215 -0.36 15.66 -18.65
C GLU A 215 -1.07 17.02 -18.49
N GLY A 216 -2.28 17.04 -17.91
CA GLY A 216 -2.97 18.27 -17.49
C GLY A 216 -4.32 18.61 -18.15
N TYR A 217 -4.90 17.76 -19.01
CA TYR A 217 -6.25 18.00 -19.58
C TYR A 217 -7.22 16.87 -19.22
N HIS A 218 -8.07 17.10 -18.20
CA HIS A 218 -9.25 16.26 -17.92
C HIS A 218 -10.44 16.56 -18.86
N THR A 219 -10.27 17.47 -19.82
CA THR A 219 -11.30 17.81 -20.80
C THR A 219 -10.66 18.15 -22.15
N GLY A 220 -10.28 17.14 -22.93
CA GLY A 220 -9.72 17.37 -24.26
C GLY A 220 -9.46 16.05 -24.97
N TRP A 221 -10.20 15.82 -26.06
CA TRP A 221 -10.17 14.61 -26.87
C TRP A 221 -8.75 14.06 -27.08
N ALA A 222 -8.56 12.77 -26.84
CA ALA A 222 -7.46 12.01 -27.40
C ALA A 222 -7.63 12.02 -28.92
N THR A 223 -7.09 13.05 -29.57
CA THR A 223 -7.23 13.31 -31.01
C THR A 223 -6.64 12.17 -31.85
N ASP A 224 -5.80 11.32 -31.24
CA ASP A 224 -5.23 10.12 -31.84
C ASP A 224 -5.98 8.80 -31.52
N CYS A 225 -6.93 8.79 -30.57
CA CYS A 225 -7.72 7.58 -30.26
C CYS A 225 -9.00 7.46 -31.11
N ALA A 226 -9.32 8.45 -31.95
CA ALA A 226 -10.55 8.48 -32.75
C ALA A 226 -10.56 7.52 -33.97
N GLN A 227 -9.69 6.51 -34.03
CA GLN A 227 -9.49 5.71 -35.25
C GLN A 227 -9.14 4.22 -35.01
N ASP A 228 -9.67 3.58 -33.98
CA ASP A 228 -9.66 2.11 -33.88
C ASP A 228 -11.08 1.58 -33.59
N ALA A 229 -11.85 1.45 -34.68
CA ALA A 229 -13.10 0.70 -34.72
C ALA A 229 -12.84 -0.82 -34.63
N PRO A 230 -13.63 -1.60 -33.88
CA PRO A 230 -13.70 -3.04 -34.11
C PRO A 230 -14.67 -3.39 -35.25
N GLU A 231 -15.69 -2.57 -35.51
CA GLU A 231 -16.60 -2.70 -36.67
C GLU A 231 -17.14 -1.31 -37.03
N CYS A 232 -16.81 -0.78 -38.22
CA CYS A 232 -17.57 0.31 -38.81
C CYS A 232 -18.69 -0.27 -39.67
N SER A 233 -19.81 -0.60 -39.03
CA SER A 233 -21.12 -0.65 -39.69
C SER A 233 -22.03 0.43 -39.05
N LEU A 234 -22.51 1.33 -39.90
CA LEU A 234 -23.44 2.43 -39.62
C LEU A 234 -24.77 1.91 -39.02
N PRO A 235 -25.64 2.81 -38.51
CA PRO A 235 -26.75 3.18 -39.39
C PRO A 235 -27.02 4.70 -39.46
N PHE A 236 -27.39 5.08 -40.69
CA PHE A 236 -28.29 6.16 -41.07
C PHE A 236 -29.24 6.64 -39.95
N ARG A 237 -29.34 7.96 -39.77
CA ARG A 237 -30.64 8.64 -39.88
C ARG A 237 -30.51 10.08 -40.31
N ALA A 238 -31.35 10.40 -41.29
CA ALA A 238 -31.44 11.65 -42.00
C ALA A 238 -31.99 12.79 -41.15
N ALA A 239 -31.52 14.00 -41.44
CA ALA A 239 -32.37 15.17 -41.52
C ALA A 239 -31.87 16.05 -42.68
N THR A 240 -32.45 15.81 -43.86
CA THR A 240 -32.94 16.87 -44.75
C THR A 240 -33.54 17.99 -43.86
N SER A 241 -33.31 19.28 -44.06
CA SER A 241 -33.54 19.98 -45.31
C SER A 241 -33.12 21.46 -45.23
N LEU A 242 -32.92 22.01 -46.44
CA LEU A 242 -33.13 23.40 -46.88
C LEU A 242 -32.00 24.42 -46.71
N GLN A 243 -31.15 24.44 -47.75
CA GLN A 243 -30.75 25.65 -48.49
C GLN A 243 -31.99 26.36 -49.12
N PRO A 244 -31.86 27.58 -49.70
CA PRO A 244 -30.65 28.38 -49.92
C PRO A 244 -30.61 29.73 -49.18
#